data_AF-A0A0E4CZI8-F1
#
_entry.id   AF-A0A0E4CZI8-F1
#
_cell.length_a   1.000
_cell.length_b   1.000
_cell.length_c   1.000
_cell.angle_alpha   90.00
_cell.angle_beta   90.00
_cell.angle_gamma   90.00
#
_symmetry.space_group_name_H-M   'P 1'
#
loop_
_entity.id
_entity.type
_entity.pdbx_description
1 polymer ?
#
loop_
_entity_poly.entity_id
_entity_poly.type
_entity_poly.pdbx_seq_one_letter_code
_entity_poly.pdbx_strand_id
1 'polypeptide(L)'
;MNKKVLLSSIALSLGLVSAGSGAFAATPAFGVEGVKAVAVSAPGKEGPATINNLTVKSVIPLLVHAKKLYTYTSRGGVTFQPETFQYKGTEYRYLSSDIGSKQQLMNYVKRAYTHNAAAFYVQTQFLEQNGRMAQVNTDIGNSMQYDKATARMVSKTATAAVFELSVPDQGMNQSVVVKLKKVSGYWRIDMSPDTLF
;
A
#
# COMPACT_ATOMS: atom_id res chain seq x y z
N MET A 1 -59.32 31.82 -13.40
CA MET A 1 -59.65 30.52 -12.76
C MET A 1 -59.73 29.48 -13.86
N ASN A 2 -58.64 28.73 -14.08
CA ASN A 2 -58.55 27.75 -15.17
C ASN A 2 -58.65 26.33 -14.62
N LYS A 3 -59.69 25.59 -15.02
CA LYS A 3 -59.78 24.13 -14.87
C LYS A 3 -59.90 23.54 -16.27
N LYS A 4 -58.88 22.82 -16.72
CA LYS A 4 -58.98 21.85 -17.81
C LYS A 4 -58.56 20.50 -17.24
N VAL A 5 -59.51 19.58 -17.23
CA VAL A 5 -59.34 18.16 -16.93
C VAL A 5 -58.95 17.49 -18.23
N LEU A 6 -57.91 16.65 -18.21
CA LEU A 6 -57.58 15.74 -19.30
C LEU A 6 -57.20 14.38 -18.70
N LEU A 7 -58.03 13.40 -19.03
CA LEU A 7 -57.86 11.96 -18.80
C LEU A 7 -57.22 11.35 -20.05
N SER A 8 -56.18 10.54 -19.86
CA SER A 8 -55.69 9.53 -20.82
C SER A 8 -54.83 8.55 -20.01
N SER A 9 -55.34 7.40 -19.57
CA SER A 9 -55.55 6.13 -20.29
C SER A 9 -54.27 5.38 -20.72
N ILE A 10 -54.12 4.19 -20.13
CA ILE A 10 -53.55 2.94 -20.67
C ILE A 10 -52.02 2.76 -20.67
N ALA A 11 -51.54 1.83 -19.85
CA ALA A 11 -50.57 0.81 -20.27
C ALA A 11 -50.66 -0.45 -19.39
N LEU A 12 -50.92 -1.56 -20.06
CA LEU A 12 -50.93 -2.95 -19.60
C LEU A 12 -49.48 -3.49 -19.51
N SER A 13 -49.13 -4.26 -18.48
CA SER A 13 -48.21 -5.43 -18.51
C SER A 13 -47.83 -5.82 -17.06
N LEU A 14 -48.33 -6.92 -16.50
CA LEU A 14 -47.88 -8.33 -16.65
C LEU A 14 -46.46 -8.61 -16.11
N GLY A 15 -46.44 -9.15 -14.89
CA GLY A 15 -45.71 -10.37 -14.55
C GLY A 15 -44.18 -10.32 -14.55
N LEU A 16 -43.60 -9.98 -13.39
CA LEU A 16 -42.21 -10.26 -13.05
C LEU A 16 -42.05 -11.75 -12.70
N VAL A 17 -41.32 -12.49 -13.54
CA VAL A 17 -40.62 -13.73 -13.16
C VAL A 17 -39.16 -13.59 -13.60
N SER A 18 -38.25 -13.49 -12.64
CA SER A 18 -36.86 -13.93 -12.77
C SER A 18 -36.31 -14.17 -11.36
N ALA A 19 -36.13 -15.44 -10.99
CA ALA A 19 -34.88 -16.18 -11.09
C ALA A 19 -33.90 -15.81 -9.97
N GLY A 20 -33.77 -16.74 -9.01
CA GLY A 20 -32.87 -16.64 -7.89
C GLY A 20 -31.40 -16.62 -8.31
N SER A 21 -30.61 -15.92 -7.52
CA SER A 21 -29.17 -16.13 -7.37
C SER A 21 -28.78 -15.59 -6.01
N GLY A 22 -28.12 -16.44 -5.22
CA GLY A 22 -27.85 -16.21 -3.81
C GLY A 22 -27.08 -14.91 -3.57
N ALA A 23 -27.65 -14.06 -2.72
CA ALA A 23 -26.93 -12.95 -2.14
C ALA A 23 -26.05 -13.49 -1.00
N PHE A 24 -24.73 -13.52 -1.23
CA PHE A 24 -23.79 -13.52 -0.12
C PHE A 24 -23.99 -12.20 0.64
N ALA A 25 -24.44 -12.30 1.88
CA ALA A 25 -24.53 -11.17 2.79
C ALA A 25 -23.12 -10.63 3.04
N ALA A 26 -22.81 -9.47 2.47
CA ALA A 26 -21.64 -8.69 2.84
C ALA A 26 -21.89 -8.10 4.23
N THR A 27 -21.16 -8.59 5.23
CA THR A 27 -21.06 -7.97 6.54
C THR A 27 -20.56 -6.53 6.38
N PRO A 28 -21.20 -5.52 6.99
CA PRO A 28 -20.73 -4.15 6.88
C PRO A 28 -19.39 -4.03 7.62
N ALA A 29 -18.34 -3.68 6.89
CA ALA A 29 -17.10 -3.20 7.49
C ALA A 29 -17.43 -1.91 8.24
N PHE A 30 -17.23 -1.91 9.56
CA PHE A 30 -17.33 -0.73 10.40
C PHE A 30 -16.35 0.34 9.90
N GLY A 31 -16.84 1.26 9.10
CA GLY A 31 -16.14 2.46 8.68
C GLY A 31 -16.04 3.42 9.85
N VAL A 32 -14.84 3.57 10.41
CA VAL A 32 -14.51 4.72 11.27
C VAL A 32 -14.30 5.91 10.34
N GLU A 33 -15.16 6.92 10.43
CA GLU A 33 -15.02 8.19 9.70
C GLU A 33 -13.60 8.75 9.88
N GLY A 34 -12.91 8.96 8.75
CA GLY A 34 -11.57 9.55 8.70
C GLY A 34 -10.45 8.65 8.18
N VAL A 35 -10.70 7.35 7.94
CA VAL A 35 -9.70 6.45 7.33
C VAL A 35 -10.20 6.02 5.95
N LYS A 36 -9.85 6.77 4.89
CA LYS A 36 -9.98 6.24 3.52
C LYS A 36 -9.00 5.06 3.41
N ALA A 37 -9.57 3.88 3.57
CA ALA A 37 -8.90 2.60 3.73
C ALA A 37 -7.87 2.38 2.62
N VAL A 38 -6.69 1.89 3.02
CA VAL A 38 -5.85 1.15 2.08
C VAL A 38 -6.64 -0.11 1.72
N ALA A 39 -7.19 -0.16 0.51
CA ALA A 39 -7.92 -1.33 0.04
C ALA A 39 -7.00 -2.55 0.05
N VAL A 40 -7.47 -3.66 0.64
CA VAL A 40 -6.79 -4.96 0.52
C VAL A 40 -6.74 -5.32 -0.95
N SER A 41 -5.53 -5.36 -1.50
CA SER A 41 -5.24 -5.58 -2.91
C SER A 41 -4.35 -6.81 -3.03
N ALA A 42 -4.47 -7.52 -4.15
CA ALA A 42 -3.58 -8.64 -4.46
C ALA A 42 -2.12 -8.14 -4.50
N PRO A 43 -1.12 -8.99 -4.15
CA PRO A 43 0.30 -8.61 -4.22
C PRO A 43 0.67 -8.04 -5.59
N GLY A 44 1.32 -6.88 -5.62
CA GLY A 44 1.69 -6.15 -6.84
C GLY A 44 0.60 -5.20 -7.38
N LYS A 45 -0.63 -5.29 -6.85
CA LYS A 45 -1.79 -4.46 -7.28
C LYS A 45 -2.19 -3.43 -6.23
N GLU A 46 -1.33 -3.16 -5.27
CA GLU A 46 -1.51 -2.17 -4.23
C GLU A 46 -1.76 -0.78 -4.82
N GLY A 47 -2.86 -0.13 -4.47
CA GLY A 47 -3.07 1.28 -4.84
C GLY A 47 -2.17 2.22 -4.02
N PRO A 48 -2.06 3.51 -4.40
CA PRO A 48 -1.43 4.50 -3.53
C PRO A 48 -2.21 4.68 -2.23
N ALA A 49 -1.52 4.88 -1.12
CA ALA A 49 -2.16 5.24 0.15
C ALA A 49 -2.85 6.60 0.03
N THR A 50 -4.11 6.72 0.45
CA THR A 50 -4.90 7.96 0.34
C THR A 50 -5.22 8.57 1.70
N ILE A 51 -4.28 8.54 2.64
CA ILE A 51 -4.47 9.09 3.98
C ILE A 51 -4.26 10.59 3.94
N ASN A 52 -5.33 11.36 4.01
CA ASN A 52 -5.31 12.83 4.07
C ASN A 52 -5.29 13.36 5.52
N ASN A 53 -5.96 12.69 6.45
CA ASN A 53 -5.98 13.00 7.86
C ASN A 53 -5.19 11.98 8.68
N LEU A 54 -4.01 12.38 9.16
CA LEU A 54 -3.12 11.50 9.92
C LEU A 54 -3.49 11.48 11.41
N THR A 55 -3.80 10.29 11.91
CA THR A 55 -4.09 10.00 13.32
C THR A 55 -3.28 8.79 13.78
N VAL A 56 -3.27 8.53 15.09
CA VAL A 56 -2.70 7.31 15.67
C VAL A 56 -3.35 6.05 15.09
N LYS A 57 -4.65 6.08 14.80
CA LYS A 57 -5.37 4.94 14.21
C LYS A 57 -5.03 4.72 12.74
N SER A 58 -4.66 5.77 12.00
CA SER A 58 -4.37 5.66 10.57
C SER A 58 -2.91 5.31 10.24
N VAL A 59 -1.96 5.54 11.18
CA VAL A 59 -0.54 5.27 10.92
C VAL A 59 -0.22 3.78 10.83
N ILE A 60 -0.89 2.94 11.63
CA ILE A 60 -0.68 1.49 11.60
C ILE A 60 -1.11 0.88 10.25
N PRO A 61 -2.33 1.13 9.72
CA PRO A 61 -2.70 0.70 8.37
C PRO A 61 -1.75 1.18 7.27
N LEU A 62 -1.21 2.41 7.39
CA LEU A 62 -0.21 2.91 6.45
C LEU A 62 1.06 2.08 6.46
N LEU A 63 1.56 1.73 7.65
CA LEU A 63 2.78 0.95 7.81
C LEU A 63 2.58 -0.50 7.36
N VAL A 64 1.42 -1.10 7.65
CA VAL A 64 1.08 -2.43 7.14
C VAL A 64 1.06 -2.43 5.61
N HIS A 65 0.48 -1.40 4.98
CA HIS A 65 0.53 -1.23 3.53
C HIS A 65 1.95 -1.06 3.01
N ALA A 66 2.75 -0.21 3.67
CA ALA A 66 4.13 0.03 3.32
C ALA A 66 5.00 -1.23 3.43
N LYS A 67 4.75 -2.08 4.43
CA LYS A 67 5.37 -3.40 4.58
C LYS A 67 5.03 -4.31 3.41
N LYS A 68 3.77 -4.34 2.95
CA LYS A 68 3.38 -5.12 1.76
C LYS A 68 4.14 -4.67 0.51
N LEU A 69 4.24 -3.36 0.28
CA LEU A 69 5.02 -2.83 -0.84
C LEU A 69 6.49 -3.26 -0.75
N TYR A 70 7.10 -3.12 0.44
CA TYR A 70 8.48 -3.54 0.67
C TYR A 70 8.66 -5.04 0.45
N THR A 71 7.82 -5.89 1.02
CA THR A 71 7.89 -7.34 0.85
C THR A 71 7.75 -7.73 -0.62
N TYR A 72 6.89 -7.05 -1.37
CA TYR A 72 6.76 -7.30 -2.81
C TYR A 72 8.07 -6.95 -3.55
N THR A 73 8.64 -5.77 -3.30
CA THR A 73 9.88 -5.36 -3.97
C THR A 73 11.10 -6.18 -3.53
N SER A 74 11.23 -6.49 -2.25
CA SER A 74 12.35 -7.28 -1.70
C SER A 74 12.33 -8.73 -2.17
N ARG A 75 11.15 -9.29 -2.48
CA ARG A 75 11.02 -10.63 -3.08
C ARG A 75 11.25 -10.65 -4.60
N GLY A 76 11.39 -9.48 -5.23
CA GLY A 76 11.57 -9.38 -6.67
C GLY A 76 10.25 -9.38 -7.45
N GLY A 77 9.13 -9.17 -6.76
CA GLY A 77 7.79 -9.17 -7.30
C GLY A 77 7.20 -10.56 -7.51
N VAL A 78 6.38 -10.73 -8.55
CA VAL A 78 5.55 -11.93 -8.76
C VAL A 78 6.23 -13.07 -9.52
N THR A 79 7.43 -12.85 -10.06
CA THR A 79 8.11 -13.83 -10.92
C THR A 79 8.50 -15.09 -10.13
N PHE A 80 7.89 -16.22 -10.49
CA PHE A 80 8.31 -17.53 -10.02
C PHE A 80 9.57 -17.95 -10.80
N GLN A 81 10.68 -18.16 -10.09
CA GLN A 81 12.03 -18.42 -10.65
C GLN A 81 12.57 -17.25 -11.48
N PRO A 82 13.04 -16.17 -10.83
CA PRO A 82 13.61 -15.04 -11.54
C PRO A 82 14.91 -15.43 -12.25
N GLU A 83 15.12 -14.85 -13.43
CA GLU A 83 16.41 -14.91 -14.11
C GLU A 83 17.50 -14.30 -13.23
N THR A 84 18.62 -15.01 -13.09
CA THR A 84 19.76 -14.59 -12.27
C THR A 84 21.00 -14.32 -13.10
N PHE A 85 21.94 -13.56 -12.54
CA PHE A 85 23.26 -13.32 -13.13
C PHE A 85 24.31 -13.06 -12.05
N GLN A 86 25.58 -13.25 -12.40
CA GLN A 86 26.71 -12.94 -11.54
C GLN A 86 27.24 -11.54 -11.81
N TYR A 87 27.42 -10.74 -10.77
CA TYR A 87 28.04 -9.42 -10.87
C TYR A 87 28.94 -9.18 -9.66
N LYS A 88 30.24 -8.93 -9.92
CA LYS A 88 31.27 -8.73 -8.89
C LYS A 88 31.30 -9.83 -7.82
N GLY A 89 31.06 -11.08 -8.22
CA GLY A 89 31.08 -12.24 -7.31
C GLY A 89 29.81 -12.43 -6.47
N THR A 90 28.78 -11.62 -6.70
CA THR A 90 27.47 -11.74 -6.05
C THR A 90 26.42 -12.15 -7.07
N GLU A 91 25.56 -13.09 -6.70
CA GLU A 91 24.41 -13.47 -7.53
C GLU A 91 23.27 -12.46 -7.36
N TYR A 92 22.79 -11.93 -8.48
CA TYR A 92 21.64 -11.05 -8.57
C TYR A 92 20.48 -11.76 -9.25
N ARG A 93 19.26 -11.34 -8.94
CA ARG A 93 18.02 -11.72 -9.61
C ARG A 93 17.34 -10.51 -10.21
N TYR A 94 16.83 -10.64 -11.43
CA TYR A 94 16.01 -9.58 -12.04
C TYR A 94 14.64 -9.48 -11.37
N LEU A 95 14.09 -8.27 -11.28
CA LEU A 95 12.74 -8.05 -10.78
C LEU A 95 11.69 -8.43 -11.84
N SER A 96 10.46 -8.67 -11.39
CA SER A 96 9.30 -8.90 -12.26
C SER A 96 9.01 -7.68 -13.14
N SER A 97 8.36 -7.93 -14.29
CA SER A 97 8.18 -6.93 -15.35
C SER A 97 7.35 -5.69 -14.94
N ASP A 98 6.52 -5.80 -13.93
CA ASP A 98 5.71 -4.70 -13.38
C ASP A 98 6.51 -3.72 -12.52
N ILE A 99 7.66 -4.14 -12.00
CA ILE A 99 8.64 -3.32 -11.27
C ILE A 99 10.04 -3.40 -11.91
N GLY A 100 10.12 -3.86 -13.15
CA GLY A 100 11.35 -4.28 -13.81
C GLY A 100 12.23 -3.14 -14.29
N SER A 101 11.71 -1.92 -14.42
CA SER A 101 12.49 -0.70 -14.70
C SER A 101 12.57 0.21 -13.49
N LYS A 102 13.59 1.07 -13.45
CA LYS A 102 13.78 2.05 -12.37
C LYS A 102 12.53 2.91 -12.15
N GLN A 103 11.90 3.36 -13.23
CA GLN A 103 10.69 4.18 -13.16
C GLN A 103 9.50 3.41 -12.60
N GLN A 104 9.29 2.17 -13.03
CA GLN A 104 8.20 1.33 -12.52
C GLN A 104 8.38 1.05 -11.02
N LEU A 105 9.58 0.64 -10.61
CA LEU A 105 9.91 0.38 -9.21
C LEU A 105 9.73 1.65 -8.35
N MET A 106 10.23 2.79 -8.81
CA MET A 106 10.06 4.07 -8.15
C MET A 106 8.57 4.41 -7.94
N ASN A 107 7.76 4.26 -8.99
CA ASN A 107 6.33 4.53 -8.93
C ASN A 107 5.60 3.57 -7.99
N TYR A 108 6.03 2.31 -7.95
CA TYR A 108 5.50 1.30 -7.04
C TYR A 108 5.77 1.68 -5.58
N VAL A 109 7.01 2.02 -5.23
CA VAL A 109 7.38 2.39 -3.86
C VAL A 109 6.72 3.72 -3.45
N LYS A 110 6.61 4.71 -4.34
CA LYS A 110 5.95 6.01 -4.04
C LYS A 110 4.46 5.91 -3.65
N ARG A 111 3.84 4.73 -3.75
CA ARG A 111 2.47 4.47 -3.28
C ARG A 111 2.31 4.72 -1.78
N ALA A 112 3.34 4.45 -0.97
CA ALA A 112 3.32 4.74 0.48
C ALA A 112 4.44 5.71 0.94
N TYR A 113 5.49 5.88 0.14
CA TYR A 113 6.70 6.62 0.54
C TYR A 113 6.83 7.96 -0.18
N THR A 114 7.62 8.88 0.39
CA THR A 114 8.00 10.12 -0.29
C THR A 114 8.92 9.83 -1.48
N HIS A 115 9.04 10.78 -2.40
CA HIS A 115 9.93 10.62 -3.56
C HIS A 115 11.37 10.35 -3.14
N ASN A 116 11.89 11.12 -2.18
CA ASN A 116 13.27 10.99 -1.72
C ASN A 116 13.52 9.65 -1.02
N ALA A 117 12.57 9.20 -0.19
CA ALA A 117 12.65 7.88 0.44
C ALA A 117 12.66 6.75 -0.59
N ALA A 118 11.76 6.81 -1.58
CA ALA A 118 11.71 5.83 -2.66
C ALA A 118 12.98 5.87 -3.53
N ALA A 119 13.50 7.05 -3.84
CA ALA A 119 14.71 7.21 -4.63
C ALA A 119 15.94 6.64 -3.93
N PHE A 120 16.09 6.94 -2.63
CA PHE A 120 17.16 6.39 -1.82
C PHE A 120 17.10 4.86 -1.80
N TYR A 121 15.95 4.27 -1.49
CA TYR A 121 15.74 2.82 -1.50
C TYR A 121 16.10 2.16 -2.82
N VAL A 122 15.58 2.70 -3.93
CA VAL A 122 15.83 2.14 -5.26
C VAL A 122 17.31 2.21 -5.62
N GLN A 123 18.00 3.28 -5.21
CA GLN A 123 19.41 3.47 -5.51
C GLN A 123 20.33 2.60 -4.65
N THR A 124 19.96 2.30 -3.41
CA THR A 124 20.81 1.56 -2.48
C THR A 124 20.57 0.05 -2.51
N GLN A 125 19.33 -0.38 -2.76
CA GLN A 125 18.94 -1.79 -2.66
C GLN A 125 18.92 -2.52 -4.02
N PHE A 126 18.99 -1.79 -5.13
CA PHE A 126 18.85 -2.37 -6.46
C PHE A 126 19.97 -1.92 -7.40
N LEU A 127 20.29 -2.80 -8.35
CA LEU A 127 21.22 -2.58 -9.45
C LEU A 127 20.43 -2.47 -10.75
N GLU A 128 20.80 -1.53 -11.62
CA GLU A 128 20.30 -1.49 -12.99
C GLU A 128 21.29 -2.19 -13.91
N GLN A 129 20.85 -3.25 -14.59
CA GLN A 129 21.64 -4.03 -15.53
C GLN A 129 20.84 -4.17 -16.83
N ASN A 130 21.41 -3.70 -17.95
CA ASN A 130 20.76 -3.74 -19.26
C ASN A 130 19.35 -3.11 -19.28
N GLY A 131 19.15 -2.02 -18.53
CA GLY A 131 17.85 -1.33 -18.40
C GLY A 131 16.81 -2.05 -17.53
N ARG A 132 17.19 -3.18 -16.90
CA ARG A 132 16.36 -3.94 -15.96
C ARG A 132 16.89 -3.78 -14.55
N MET A 133 15.99 -3.60 -13.60
CA MET A 133 16.30 -3.60 -12.19
C MET A 133 16.55 -5.04 -11.72
N ALA A 134 17.53 -5.18 -10.85
CA ALA A 134 17.92 -6.41 -10.20
C ALA A 134 18.25 -6.15 -8.74
N GLN A 135 18.21 -7.19 -7.93
CA GLN A 135 18.62 -7.15 -6.53
C GLN A 135 19.45 -8.38 -6.20
N VAL A 136 20.19 -8.34 -5.09
CA VAL A 136 20.90 -9.52 -4.60
C VAL A 136 19.90 -10.67 -4.42
N ASN A 137 20.28 -11.88 -4.83
CA ASN A 137 19.43 -13.05 -4.68
C ASN A 137 19.50 -13.59 -3.24
N THR A 138 18.84 -12.88 -2.33
CA THR A 138 18.76 -13.23 -0.91
C THR A 138 17.36 -12.92 -0.35
N ASP A 139 17.01 -13.57 0.75
CA ASP A 139 15.79 -13.30 1.48
C ASP A 139 16.03 -12.17 2.49
N ILE A 140 15.21 -11.12 2.42
CA ILE A 140 15.34 -9.92 3.24
C ILE A 140 14.00 -9.57 3.89
N GLY A 141 14.06 -9.20 5.16
CA GLY A 141 12.96 -8.60 5.91
C GLY A 141 12.94 -9.04 7.38
N ASN A 142 12.18 -8.31 8.19
CA ASN A 142 12.00 -8.58 9.62
C ASN A 142 10.70 -9.32 9.96
N SER A 143 10.72 -10.02 11.10
CA SER A 143 9.55 -10.71 11.70
C SER A 143 8.62 -9.79 12.48
N MET A 144 8.86 -8.47 12.47
CA MET A 144 8.07 -7.50 13.23
C MET A 144 6.60 -7.47 12.80
N GLN A 145 5.70 -7.51 13.77
CA GLN A 145 4.25 -7.61 13.59
C GLN A 145 3.60 -6.22 13.62
N TYR A 146 3.79 -5.46 12.54
CA TYR A 146 3.29 -4.08 12.42
C TYR A 146 1.76 -3.97 12.52
N ASP A 147 1.03 -5.01 12.18
CA ASP A 147 -0.42 -5.11 12.33
C ASP A 147 -0.87 -5.13 13.81
N LYS A 148 0.01 -5.56 14.71
CA LYS A 148 -0.22 -5.58 16.17
C LYS A 148 0.52 -4.46 16.90
N ALA A 149 1.15 -3.54 16.17
CA ALA A 149 1.89 -2.46 16.77
C ALA A 149 0.95 -1.45 17.44
N THR A 150 1.44 -0.84 18.51
CA THR A 150 0.82 0.35 19.10
C THR A 150 1.62 1.58 18.68
N ALA A 151 0.94 2.72 18.54
CA ALA A 151 1.58 3.96 18.09
C ALA A 151 1.29 5.11 19.06
N ARG A 152 2.30 5.95 19.25
CA ARG A 152 2.22 7.23 19.94
C ARG A 152 2.66 8.33 18.99
N MET A 153 1.86 9.38 18.87
CA MET A 153 2.27 10.58 18.12
C MET A 153 3.25 11.38 18.98
N VAL A 154 4.46 11.59 18.48
CA VAL A 154 5.50 12.38 19.16
C VAL A 154 5.36 13.85 18.77
N SER A 155 5.17 14.12 17.48
CA SER A 155 4.94 15.47 16.98
C SER A 155 4.14 15.46 15.69
N LYS A 156 3.42 16.56 15.42
CA LYS A 156 2.69 16.76 14.17
C LYS A 156 2.58 18.25 13.84
N THR A 157 2.87 18.57 12.60
CA THR A 157 2.62 19.87 11.97
C THR A 157 1.65 19.68 10.79
N ALA A 158 1.41 20.75 10.02
CA ALA A 158 0.61 20.66 8.80
C ALA A 158 1.22 19.74 7.72
N THR A 159 2.55 19.60 7.71
CA THR A 159 3.30 18.93 6.62
C THR A 159 4.24 17.82 7.08
N ALA A 160 4.50 17.69 8.39
CA ALA A 160 5.38 16.65 8.95
C ALA A 160 4.77 16.02 10.20
N ALA A 161 5.08 14.76 10.46
CA ALA A 161 4.70 14.09 11.69
C ALA A 161 5.74 13.03 12.08
N VAL A 162 5.85 12.77 13.38
CA VAL A 162 6.72 11.74 13.95
C VAL A 162 5.89 10.88 14.88
N PHE A 163 6.00 9.57 14.71
CA PHE A 163 5.41 8.57 15.57
C PHE A 163 6.49 7.68 16.15
N GLU A 164 6.24 7.22 17.36
CA GLU A 164 6.98 6.13 17.97
C GLU A 164 6.04 4.94 18.10
N LEU A 165 6.52 3.77 17.71
CA LEU A 165 5.76 2.53 17.71
C LEU A 165 6.39 1.54 18.66
N SER A 166 5.54 0.77 19.32
CA SER A 166 5.93 -0.46 20.00
C SER A 166 5.44 -1.62 19.14
N VAL A 167 6.38 -2.32 18.50
CA VAL A 167 6.10 -3.38 17.52
C VAL A 167 6.52 -4.73 18.09
N PRO A 168 5.60 -5.70 18.22
CA PRO A 168 5.96 -7.04 18.66
C PRO A 168 6.89 -7.75 17.67
N ASP A 169 7.93 -8.39 18.20
CA ASP A 169 8.90 -9.20 17.47
C ASP A 169 9.44 -10.33 18.37
N GLN A 170 9.17 -11.58 17.99
CA GLN A 170 9.65 -12.78 18.70
C GLN A 170 9.45 -12.78 20.23
N GLY A 171 8.32 -12.24 20.70
CA GLY A 171 7.96 -12.20 22.13
C GLY A 171 8.46 -10.97 22.89
N MET A 172 9.21 -10.07 22.26
CA MET A 172 9.58 -8.76 22.81
C MET A 172 9.01 -7.62 21.96
N ASN A 173 8.89 -6.43 22.53
CA ASN A 173 8.47 -5.25 21.78
C ASN A 173 9.70 -4.43 21.37
N GLN A 174 9.76 -4.05 20.10
CA GLN A 174 10.77 -3.17 19.54
C GLN A 174 10.23 -1.74 19.44
N SER A 175 11.05 -0.74 19.79
CA SER A 175 10.69 0.67 19.58
C SER A 175 11.13 1.11 18.18
N VAL A 176 10.19 1.62 17.39
CA VAL A 176 10.44 2.08 16.02
C VAL A 176 9.95 3.52 15.87
N VAL A 177 10.82 4.41 15.39
CA VAL A 177 10.45 5.79 15.07
C VAL A 177 10.12 5.92 13.59
N VAL A 178 8.95 6.48 13.28
CA VAL A 178 8.48 6.68 11.91
C VAL A 178 8.26 8.16 11.64
N LYS A 179 8.92 8.67 10.61
CA LYS A 179 8.78 10.04 10.11
C LYS A 179 7.86 10.05 8.89
N LEU A 180 6.94 10.99 8.84
CA LEU A 180 6.00 11.17 7.74
C LEU A 180 6.02 12.60 7.24
N LYS A 181 5.72 12.76 5.94
CA LYS A 181 5.47 14.05 5.31
C LYS A 181 4.17 14.04 4.52
N LYS A 182 3.55 15.21 4.42
CA LYS A 182 2.38 15.42 3.57
C LYS A 182 2.84 15.84 2.17
N VAL A 183 2.52 15.02 1.17
CA VAL A 183 2.87 15.23 -0.24
C VAL A 183 1.58 15.21 -1.05
N SER A 184 1.32 16.30 -1.79
CA SER A 184 0.12 16.45 -2.64
C SER A 184 -1.19 16.12 -1.91
N GLY A 185 -1.32 16.56 -0.66
CA GLY A 185 -2.52 16.36 0.16
C GLY A 185 -2.59 15.04 0.94
N TYR A 186 -1.67 14.10 0.70
CA TYR A 186 -1.64 12.79 1.36
C TYR A 186 -0.38 12.57 2.19
N TRP A 187 -0.51 11.85 3.29
CA TRP A 187 0.61 11.47 4.14
C TRP A 187 1.37 10.29 3.55
N ARG A 188 2.70 10.40 3.59
CA ARG A 188 3.66 9.42 3.08
C ARG A 188 4.77 9.21 4.10
N ILE A 189 5.33 8.01 4.13
CA ILE A 189 6.48 7.69 4.96
C ILE A 189 7.72 8.37 4.36
N ASP A 190 8.41 9.15 5.17
CA ASP A 190 9.60 9.92 4.79
C ASP A 190 10.88 9.25 5.30
N MET A 191 10.94 7.94 5.14
CA MET A 191 12.05 7.06 5.53
C MET A 191 12.17 5.96 4.49
N SER A 192 13.39 5.50 4.23
CA SER A 192 13.61 4.39 3.31
C SER A 192 12.93 3.11 3.83
N PRO A 193 12.30 2.28 2.99
CA PRO A 193 11.65 1.05 3.40
C PRO A 193 12.55 0.08 4.19
N ASP A 194 13.81 -0.07 3.79
CA ASP A 194 14.81 -0.96 4.41
C ASP A 194 15.22 -0.54 5.83
N THR A 195 14.93 0.70 6.25
CA THR A 195 15.17 1.12 7.64
C THR A 195 14.02 0.76 8.57
N LEU A 196 12.88 0.33 8.02
CA LEU A 196 11.68 -0.06 8.76
C LEU A 196 11.47 -1.58 8.73
N PHE A 197 11.81 -2.25 7.62
CA PHE A 197 11.41 -3.63 7.36
C PHE A 197 12.59 -4.52 6.99
#